data_AF-A0AAJ1QNR7-F1
#
_entry.id   AF-A0AAJ1QNR7-F1
#
_cell.length_a   1.000
_cell.length_b   1.000
_cell.length_c   1.000
_cell.angle_alpha   90.00
_cell.angle_beta   90.00
_cell.angle_gamma   90.00
#
_symmetry.space_group_name_H-M   'P 1'
#
loop_
_entity.id
_entity.type
_entity.pdbx_description
1 polymer ?
#
loop_
_entity_poly.entity_id
_entity_poly.type
_entity_poly.pdbx_seq_one_letter_code
_entity_poly.pdbx_strand_id
1 'polypeptide(L)'
;MKTTEVYILGGFLGSGKTTLLRNILKQESEAGRKVAVLLNELGSVSVDSGLIGDGVPLKELFDGCICCTIQDKLEVQLHELLTENELDAVYIETTGAAHPVEVLDGIMSPIFAKKLEYKGIITVVDLLRWRDREELSPQLRQLLAEQIHHADFILLNKADMVSEMEAAQLIYTIQALNTDAVCLLTEYAAVSLASLQQMQRKRHNGHQKLDVHDHLHLTAIVHTFEGAVAQTDFEEWLRALPETVYRMKGYISFTHSQYPHLFQYSYGMPMYMNEMMKMPLNIVMIGEKLDKEMLIGQLKALEAKAAR
;
A
#
# COMPACT_ATOMS: atom_id res chain seq x y z
N MET A 1 -12.65 16.31 11.56
CA MET A 1 -11.22 16.22 11.21
C MET A 1 -11.13 16.02 9.72
N LYS A 2 -10.24 16.76 9.05
CA LYS A 2 -9.98 16.61 7.61
C LYS A 2 -9.25 15.28 7.39
N THR A 3 -9.76 14.43 6.50
CA THR A 3 -9.05 13.23 6.05
C THR A 3 -8.01 13.61 5.02
N THR A 4 -6.81 13.04 5.13
CA THR A 4 -5.71 13.25 4.19
C THR A 4 -5.69 12.12 3.16
N GLU A 5 -5.66 12.46 1.88
CA GLU A 5 -5.58 11.47 0.81
C GLU A 5 -4.20 10.82 0.76
N VAL A 6 -4.11 9.52 0.46
CA VAL A 6 -2.82 8.81 0.36
C VAL A 6 -2.70 8.09 -0.97
N TYR A 7 -1.64 8.41 -1.71
CA TYR A 7 -1.30 7.81 -2.98
C TYR A 7 0.06 7.11 -2.86
N ILE A 8 0.16 5.88 -3.38
CA ILE A 8 1.42 5.16 -3.44
C ILE A 8 1.92 5.21 -4.89
N LEU A 9 3.16 5.64 -5.09
CA LEU A 9 3.81 5.67 -6.40
C LEU A 9 4.76 4.48 -6.52
N GLY A 10 4.46 3.58 -7.45
CA GLY A 10 5.19 2.36 -7.72
C GLY A 10 5.79 2.30 -9.13
N GLY A 11 6.63 1.31 -9.37
CA GLY A 11 7.22 1.02 -10.67
C GLY A 11 8.73 0.85 -10.63
N PHE A 12 9.27 0.18 -11.65
CA PHE A 12 10.69 -0.17 -11.72
C PHE A 12 11.62 1.06 -11.83
N LEU A 13 12.92 0.87 -11.57
CA LEU A 13 13.90 1.94 -11.72
C LEU A 13 13.93 2.46 -13.17
N GLY A 14 13.94 3.79 -13.34
CA GLY A 14 13.99 4.43 -14.66
C GLY A 14 12.66 4.47 -15.42
N SER A 15 11.54 4.05 -14.81
CA SER A 15 10.22 4.11 -15.43
C SER A 15 9.63 5.51 -15.53
N GLY A 16 10.12 6.46 -14.73
CA GLY A 16 9.65 7.85 -14.72
C GLY A 16 8.86 8.26 -13.48
N LYS A 17 8.94 7.51 -12.38
CA LYS A 17 8.28 7.83 -11.09
C LYS A 17 8.60 9.24 -10.58
N THR A 18 9.87 9.63 -10.51
CA THR A 18 10.26 10.97 -10.06
C THR A 18 9.66 12.07 -10.95
N THR A 19 9.60 11.84 -12.27
CA THR A 19 8.96 12.76 -13.22
C THR A 19 7.46 12.86 -12.96
N LEU A 20 6.79 11.73 -12.74
CA LEU A 20 5.37 11.70 -12.34
C LEU A 20 5.14 12.51 -11.07
N LEU A 21 5.94 12.25 -10.03
CA LEU A 21 5.81 12.92 -8.74
C LEU A 21 5.90 14.44 -8.90
N ARG A 22 6.90 14.95 -9.64
CA ARG A 22 7.02 16.39 -9.93
C ARG A 22 5.81 16.95 -10.67
N ASN A 23 5.34 16.24 -11.69
CA ASN A 23 4.16 16.65 -12.47
C ASN A 23 2.92 16.74 -11.56
N ILE A 24 2.75 15.83 -10.61
CA ILE A 24 1.66 15.84 -9.64
C ILE A 24 1.82 17.00 -8.65
N LEU A 25 2.99 17.16 -8.02
CA LEU A 25 3.23 18.22 -7.04
C LEU A 25 3.03 19.61 -7.60
N LYS A 26 3.42 19.82 -8.87
CA LYS A 26 3.15 21.06 -9.58
C LYS A 26 1.65 21.34 -9.68
N GLN A 27 0.86 20.34 -10.08
CA GLN A 27 -0.59 20.46 -10.19
C GLN A 27 -1.29 20.65 -8.83
N GLU A 28 -0.81 19.97 -7.78
CA GLU A 28 -1.30 20.15 -6.40
C GLU A 28 -1.05 21.58 -5.90
N SER A 29 0.14 22.13 -6.18
CA SER A 29 0.50 23.51 -5.86
C SER A 29 -0.36 24.53 -6.64
N GLU A 30 -0.55 24.31 -7.94
CA GLU A 30 -1.45 25.13 -8.78
C GLU A 30 -2.91 25.09 -8.28
N ALA A 31 -3.32 23.96 -7.69
CA ALA A 31 -4.63 23.81 -7.06
C ALA A 31 -4.69 24.36 -5.61
N GLY A 32 -3.59 24.85 -5.07
CA GLY A 32 -3.49 25.40 -3.71
C GLY A 32 -3.64 24.35 -2.59
N ARG A 33 -3.41 23.06 -2.90
CA ARG A 33 -3.52 21.96 -1.94
C ARG A 33 -2.23 21.80 -1.15
N LYS A 34 -2.35 21.51 0.15
CA LYS A 34 -1.20 21.25 1.03
C LYS A 34 -0.86 19.78 0.96
N VAL A 35 0.29 19.45 0.39
CA VAL A 35 0.70 18.04 0.20
C VAL A 35 2.05 17.77 0.85
N ALA A 36 2.30 16.51 1.20
CA ALA A 36 3.61 16.05 1.65
C ALA A 36 4.08 14.85 0.82
N VAL A 37 5.38 14.66 0.79
CA VAL A 37 6.02 13.52 0.11
C VAL A 37 6.84 12.74 1.10
N LEU A 38 6.70 11.41 1.04
CA LEU A 38 7.50 10.46 1.79
C LEU A 38 8.25 9.58 0.79
N LEU A 39 9.56 9.74 0.75
CA LEU A 39 10.45 8.97 -0.13
C LEU A 39 10.97 7.76 0.66
N ASN A 40 10.61 6.55 0.23
CA ASN A 40 11.21 5.33 0.73
C ASN A 40 12.42 4.99 -0.14
N GLU A 41 13.61 5.55 0.15
CA GLU A 41 14.88 5.20 -0.52
C GLU A 41 15.81 4.38 0.39
N LEU A 42 16.40 3.31 -0.17
CA LEU A 42 17.61 2.68 0.36
C LEU A 42 18.83 3.44 -0.20
N GLY A 43 19.38 4.39 0.55
CA GLY A 43 20.61 5.10 0.14
C GLY A 43 20.76 6.48 0.78
N SER A 44 21.97 6.81 1.23
CA SER A 44 22.26 7.93 2.12
C SER A 44 22.40 9.33 1.48
N VAL A 45 22.03 9.50 0.21
CA VAL A 45 21.94 10.83 -0.43
C VAL A 45 20.93 10.72 -1.57
N SER A 46 19.73 11.28 -1.40
CA SER A 46 18.79 11.38 -2.52
C SER A 46 19.34 12.41 -3.51
N VAL A 47 19.56 12.01 -4.75
CA VAL A 47 19.77 12.96 -5.86
C VAL A 47 18.47 13.72 -6.15
N ASP A 48 17.35 13.23 -5.61
CA ASP A 48 15.99 13.68 -5.90
C ASP A 48 15.42 14.74 -4.93
N SER A 49 15.97 14.92 -3.73
CA SER A 49 15.53 15.99 -2.81
C SER A 49 15.71 17.39 -3.37
N GLY A 50 16.76 17.62 -4.17
CA GLY A 50 16.98 18.89 -4.87
C GLY A 50 16.05 19.13 -6.07
N LEU A 51 15.17 18.18 -6.39
CA LEU A 51 14.30 18.22 -7.56
C LEU A 51 12.81 18.42 -7.21
N ILE A 52 12.48 18.47 -5.92
CA ILE A 52 11.16 18.77 -5.37
C ILE A 52 11.16 20.26 -5.01
N GLY A 53 10.21 21.03 -5.54
CA GLY A 53 10.22 22.50 -5.44
C GLY A 53 10.19 23.05 -4.00
N ASP A 54 10.75 24.25 -3.81
CA ASP A 54 10.80 24.93 -2.52
C ASP A 54 9.40 25.04 -1.88
N GLY A 55 9.25 24.53 -0.64
CA GLY A 55 8.05 24.72 0.18
C GLY A 55 7.12 23.51 0.35
N VAL A 56 7.40 22.37 -0.27
CA VAL A 56 6.71 21.10 0.03
C VAL A 56 7.39 20.41 1.22
N PRO A 57 6.68 20.11 2.32
CA PRO A 57 7.23 19.29 3.41
C PRO A 57 7.71 17.93 2.88
N LEU A 58 9.02 17.72 2.92
CA LEU A 58 9.70 16.49 2.52
C LEU A 58 10.22 15.80 3.77
N LYS A 59 9.84 14.54 3.99
CA LYS A 59 10.53 13.66 4.95
C LYS A 59 11.15 12.49 4.19
N GLU A 60 12.45 12.32 4.36
CA GLU A 60 13.20 11.18 3.83
C GLU A 60 13.22 10.06 4.87
N LEU A 61 12.99 8.81 4.42
CA LEU A 61 13.23 7.63 5.25
C LEU A 61 14.73 7.36 5.30
N PHE A 62 15.41 7.80 6.37
CA PHE A 62 16.82 7.48 6.57
C PHE A 62 17.04 6.05 7.09
N ASP A 63 18.15 5.45 6.65
CA ASP A 63 18.64 4.18 7.18
C ASP A 63 19.34 4.40 8.54
N GLY A 64 18.55 4.31 9.62
CA GLY A 64 19.05 4.44 11.00
C GLY A 64 18.36 3.47 11.96
N CYS A 65 19.17 2.70 12.68
CA CYS A 65 18.90 1.65 13.68
C CYS A 65 18.48 0.26 13.14
N ILE A 66 19.32 -0.74 13.49
CA ILE A 66 19.27 -2.17 13.18
C ILE A 66 18.01 -2.90 13.70
N CYS A 67 17.17 -2.25 14.50
CA CYS A 67 16.10 -2.89 15.26
C CYS A 67 14.66 -2.67 14.75
N CYS A 68 14.42 -1.86 13.71
CA CYS A 68 13.07 -1.53 13.23
C CYS A 68 12.86 -1.93 11.77
N THR A 69 11.69 -2.52 11.45
CA THR A 69 11.32 -2.84 10.07
C THR A 69 11.01 -1.54 9.28
N ILE A 70 11.11 -1.59 7.95
CA ILE A 70 10.73 -0.46 7.05
C ILE A 70 9.32 0.06 7.37
N GLN A 71 8.45 -0.83 7.84
CA GLN A 71 7.04 -0.58 8.12
C GLN A 71 6.85 0.26 9.39
N ASP A 72 7.57 -0.09 10.47
CA ASP A 72 7.49 0.64 11.74
C ASP A 72 8.08 2.06 11.57
N LYS A 73 9.07 2.23 10.67
CA LYS A 73 9.61 3.56 10.31
C LYS A 73 8.62 4.40 9.52
N LEU A 74 7.94 3.80 8.52
CA LEU A 74 6.92 4.48 7.72
C LEU A 74 5.76 4.98 8.61
N GLU A 75 5.29 4.13 9.52
CA GLU A 75 4.22 4.48 10.47
C GLU A 75 4.60 5.69 11.34
N VAL A 76 5.80 5.70 11.92
CA VAL A 76 6.27 6.84 12.75
C VAL A 76 6.33 8.13 11.94
N GLN A 77 6.99 8.12 10.76
CA GLN A 77 7.13 9.32 9.95
C GLN A 77 5.78 9.86 9.45
N LEU A 78 4.89 8.98 9.05
CA LEU A 78 3.54 9.34 8.62
C LEU A 78 2.74 9.94 9.77
N HIS A 79 2.84 9.38 10.98
CA HIS A 79 2.21 9.93 12.17
C HIS A 79 2.70 11.34 12.51
N GLU A 80 4.02 11.58 12.46
CA GLU A 80 4.58 12.91 12.67
C GLU A 80 4.10 13.91 11.62
N LEU A 81 4.15 13.56 10.33
CA LEU A 81 3.69 14.43 9.23
C LEU A 81 2.24 14.89 9.43
N LEU A 82 1.35 13.95 9.77
CA LEU A 82 -0.07 14.21 9.99
C LEU A 82 -0.37 14.97 11.29
N THR A 83 0.56 14.98 12.25
CA THR A 83 0.40 15.70 13.52
C THR A 83 0.94 17.12 13.43
N GLU A 84 2.03 17.32 12.68
CA GLU A 84 2.68 18.62 12.49
C GLU A 84 2.01 19.48 11.41
N ASN A 85 1.29 18.86 10.47
CA ASN A 85 0.75 19.53 9.29
C ASN A 85 -0.73 19.15 9.03
N GLU A 86 -1.52 20.13 8.60
CA GLU A 86 -2.86 19.88 8.03
C GLU A 86 -2.75 19.65 6.52
N LEU A 87 -2.68 18.37 6.11
CA LEU A 87 -2.44 17.96 4.73
C LEU A 87 -3.73 17.57 3.99
N ASP A 88 -3.82 17.98 2.72
CA ASP A 88 -4.81 17.49 1.75
C ASP A 88 -4.43 16.11 1.18
N ALA A 89 -3.14 15.87 0.91
CA ALA A 89 -2.66 14.61 0.39
C ALA A 89 -1.22 14.27 0.83
N VAL A 90 -0.90 12.98 0.84
CA VAL A 90 0.44 12.43 1.03
C VAL A 90 0.75 11.51 -0.14
N TYR A 91 1.92 11.70 -0.75
CA TYR A 91 2.46 10.83 -1.81
C TYR A 91 3.60 10.02 -1.24
N ILE A 92 3.51 8.69 -1.34
CA ILE A 92 4.56 7.78 -0.86
C ILE A 92 5.21 7.14 -2.07
N GLU A 93 6.47 7.45 -2.33
CA GLU A 93 7.24 6.81 -3.40
C GLU A 93 7.96 5.57 -2.87
N THR A 94 7.76 4.43 -3.53
CA THR A 94 8.48 3.18 -3.23
C THR A 94 9.78 3.11 -4.03
N THR A 95 10.85 2.54 -3.45
CA THR A 95 12.04 2.22 -4.27
C THR A 95 11.66 1.38 -5.49
N GLY A 96 12.44 1.48 -6.56
CA GLY A 96 12.24 0.67 -7.77
C GLY A 96 12.30 -0.85 -7.55
N ALA A 97 12.74 -1.30 -6.36
CA ALA A 97 12.82 -2.69 -5.93
C ALA A 97 11.88 -3.05 -4.77
N ALA A 98 11.25 -2.07 -4.12
CA ALA A 98 10.33 -2.31 -3.00
C ALA A 98 8.94 -2.65 -3.52
N HIS A 99 8.26 -3.54 -2.79
CA HIS A 99 6.93 -3.98 -3.15
C HIS A 99 5.88 -2.99 -2.60
N PRO A 100 4.96 -2.44 -3.43
CA PRO A 100 3.95 -1.46 -2.99
C PRO A 100 3.08 -1.91 -1.81
N VAL A 101 2.89 -3.23 -1.65
CA VAL A 101 2.13 -3.81 -0.52
C VAL A 101 2.83 -3.63 0.83
N GLU A 102 4.16 -3.50 0.86
CA GLU A 102 4.87 -3.24 2.14
C GLU A 102 4.51 -1.87 2.73
N VAL A 103 4.23 -0.90 1.86
CA VAL A 103 3.82 0.46 2.22
C VAL A 103 2.35 0.50 2.64
N LEU A 104 1.48 -0.28 1.97
CA LEU A 104 0.07 -0.39 2.35
C LEU A 104 -0.08 -0.78 3.83
N ASP A 105 0.70 -1.74 4.32
CA ASP A 105 0.62 -2.21 5.71
C ASP A 105 0.84 -1.06 6.73
N GLY A 106 1.79 -0.15 6.46
CA GLY A 106 2.04 1.00 7.33
C GLY A 106 0.92 2.05 7.29
N ILE A 107 0.33 2.29 6.11
CA ILE A 107 -0.80 3.24 5.94
C ILE A 107 -2.08 2.69 6.58
N MET A 108 -2.27 1.38 6.54
CA MET A 108 -3.45 0.69 7.08
C MET A 108 -3.37 0.46 8.59
N SER A 109 -2.34 0.98 9.26
CA SER A 109 -2.27 0.96 10.72
C SER A 109 -3.55 1.54 11.34
N PRO A 110 -4.13 0.90 12.38
CA PRO A 110 -5.37 1.36 13.00
C PRO A 110 -5.30 2.80 13.53
N ILE A 111 -4.10 3.31 13.82
CA ILE A 111 -3.91 4.70 14.25
C ILE A 111 -4.29 5.71 13.15
N PHE A 112 -4.29 5.28 11.89
CA PHE A 112 -4.58 6.10 10.71
C PHE A 112 -5.97 5.89 10.11
N ALA A 113 -6.70 4.86 10.52
CA ALA A 113 -7.98 4.46 9.91
C ALA A 113 -9.04 5.58 9.81
N LYS A 114 -8.96 6.62 10.66
CA LYS A 114 -9.87 7.80 10.62
C LYS A 114 -9.20 9.08 10.12
N LYS A 115 -7.91 9.05 9.82
CA LYS A 115 -7.09 10.19 9.41
C LYS A 115 -6.73 10.13 7.92
N LEU A 116 -6.59 8.94 7.36
CA LEU A 116 -6.15 8.72 6.00
C LEU A 116 -7.28 8.18 5.12
N GLU A 117 -7.31 8.62 3.87
CA GLU A 117 -8.14 8.08 2.82
C GLU A 117 -7.23 7.52 1.72
N TYR A 118 -7.14 6.20 1.62
CA TYR A 118 -6.35 5.55 0.58
C TYR A 118 -6.97 5.77 -0.81
N LYS A 119 -6.15 6.21 -1.76
CA LYS A 119 -6.58 6.58 -3.11
C LYS A 119 -6.09 5.64 -4.20
N GLY A 120 -5.07 4.84 -3.93
CA GLY A 120 -4.59 3.82 -4.87
C GLY A 120 -3.08 3.75 -5.02
N ILE A 121 -2.63 2.66 -5.65
CA ILE A 121 -1.27 2.49 -6.16
C ILE A 121 -1.24 2.94 -7.63
N ILE A 122 -0.41 3.94 -7.91
CA ILE A 122 -0.10 4.40 -9.27
C ILE A 122 1.24 3.79 -9.68
N THR A 123 1.20 2.81 -10.57
CA THR A 123 2.40 2.14 -11.09
C THR A 123 2.80 2.73 -12.43
N VAL A 124 4.04 3.21 -12.53
CA VAL A 124 4.64 3.68 -13.79
C VAL A 124 5.41 2.54 -14.43
N VAL A 125 4.99 2.14 -15.64
CA VAL A 125 5.60 1.07 -16.42
C VAL A 125 6.34 1.65 -17.61
N ASP A 126 7.61 1.30 -17.77
CA ASP A 126 8.38 1.60 -18.98
C ASP A 126 8.03 0.58 -20.06
N LEU A 127 7.42 1.04 -21.17
CA LEU A 127 6.98 0.17 -22.25
C LEU A 127 8.14 -0.57 -22.95
N LEU A 128 9.30 0.06 -23.11
CA LEU A 128 10.47 -0.59 -23.69
C LEU A 128 10.98 -1.70 -22.77
N ARG A 129 11.06 -1.41 -21.47
CA ARG A 129 11.48 -2.40 -20.48
C ARG A 129 10.50 -3.57 -20.39
N TRP A 130 9.20 -3.31 -20.49
CA TRP A 130 8.17 -4.34 -20.47
C TRP A 130 8.18 -5.21 -21.74
N ARG A 131 8.47 -4.61 -22.90
CA ARG A 131 8.67 -5.31 -24.17
C ARG A 131 9.84 -6.29 -24.08
N ASP A 132 10.97 -5.81 -23.57
CA ASP A 132 12.22 -6.58 -23.54
C ASP A 132 12.36 -7.42 -22.25
N ARG A 133 11.26 -7.62 -21.50
CA ARG A 133 11.28 -8.25 -20.17
C ARG A 133 11.79 -9.69 -20.19
N GLU A 134 11.65 -10.41 -21.29
CA GLU A 134 12.11 -11.81 -21.43
C GLU A 134 13.64 -11.93 -21.37
N GLU A 135 14.37 -10.84 -21.60
CA GLU A 135 15.83 -10.78 -21.45
C GLU A 135 16.26 -10.57 -19.98
N LEU A 136 15.31 -10.30 -19.09
CA LEU A 136 15.57 -10.08 -17.67
C LEU A 136 15.63 -11.39 -16.89
N SER A 137 16.31 -11.36 -15.74
CA SER A 137 16.31 -12.49 -14.81
C SER A 137 14.88 -12.82 -14.37
N PRO A 138 14.58 -14.10 -14.06
CA PRO A 138 13.27 -14.51 -13.57
C PRO A 138 12.77 -13.68 -12.38
N GLN A 139 13.66 -13.31 -11.47
CA GLN A 139 13.35 -12.48 -10.30
C GLN A 139 12.89 -11.08 -10.69
N LEU A 140 13.55 -10.45 -11.67
CA LEU A 140 13.15 -9.13 -12.16
C LEU A 140 11.83 -9.19 -12.94
N ARG A 141 11.60 -10.25 -13.73
CA ARG A 141 10.31 -10.46 -14.40
C ARG A 141 9.17 -10.60 -13.40
N GLN A 142 9.40 -11.36 -12.32
CA GLN A 142 8.42 -11.51 -11.25
C GLN A 142 8.11 -10.17 -10.59
N LEU A 143 9.14 -9.39 -10.22
CA LEU A 143 8.96 -8.06 -9.64
C LEU A 143 8.12 -7.13 -10.54
N LEU A 144 8.40 -7.10 -11.85
CA LEU A 144 7.63 -6.29 -12.80
C LEU A 144 6.17 -6.73 -12.87
N ALA A 145 5.90 -8.05 -12.85
CA ALA A 145 4.55 -8.58 -12.85
C ALA A 145 3.79 -8.25 -11.57
N GLU A 146 4.44 -8.39 -10.40
CA GLU A 146 3.86 -8.05 -9.09
C GLU A 146 3.51 -6.55 -8.99
N GLN A 147 4.34 -5.66 -9.52
CA GLN A 147 4.07 -4.21 -9.56
C GLN A 147 2.82 -3.86 -10.38
N ILE A 148 2.51 -4.64 -11.41
CA ILE A 148 1.28 -4.49 -12.20
C ILE A 148 0.09 -5.09 -11.47
N HIS A 149 0.28 -6.27 -10.86
CA HIS A 149 -0.80 -7.02 -10.21
C HIS A 149 -1.49 -6.21 -9.10
N HIS A 150 -0.74 -5.40 -8.35
CA HIS A 150 -1.27 -4.58 -7.26
C HIS A 150 -1.58 -3.13 -7.65
N ALA A 151 -1.43 -2.76 -8.93
CA ALA A 151 -1.69 -1.40 -9.37
C ALA A 151 -3.20 -1.10 -9.45
N ASP A 152 -3.61 0.07 -8.97
CA ASP A 152 -4.94 0.61 -9.25
C ASP A 152 -4.94 1.40 -10.57
N PHE A 153 -3.82 2.06 -10.84
CA PHE A 153 -3.59 2.87 -12.03
C PHE A 153 -2.24 2.50 -12.64
N ILE A 154 -2.24 2.24 -13.93
CA ILE A 154 -1.02 1.90 -14.67
C ILE A 154 -0.75 2.99 -15.69
N LEU A 155 0.36 3.72 -15.49
CA LEU A 155 0.86 4.67 -16.47
C LEU A 155 1.89 3.97 -17.36
N LEU A 156 1.48 3.71 -18.59
CA LEU A 156 2.29 3.09 -19.63
C LEU A 156 3.16 4.17 -20.28
N ASN A 157 4.34 4.38 -19.71
CA ASN A 157 5.22 5.48 -20.03
C ASN A 157 6.18 5.16 -21.18
N LYS A 158 6.73 6.22 -21.79
CA LYS A 158 7.58 6.18 -22.99
C LYS A 158 6.83 5.64 -24.22
N ALA A 159 5.55 5.97 -24.32
CA ALA A 159 4.71 5.58 -25.45
C ALA A 159 5.22 6.12 -26.79
N ASP A 160 5.96 7.23 -26.77
CA ASP A 160 6.66 7.84 -27.91
C ASP A 160 7.74 6.93 -28.52
N MET A 161 8.21 5.93 -27.78
CA MET A 161 9.30 5.03 -28.19
C MET A 161 8.83 3.70 -28.79
N VAL A 162 7.52 3.49 -28.91
CA VAL A 162 6.93 2.27 -29.47
C VAL A 162 5.89 2.61 -30.54
N SER A 163 5.71 1.71 -31.50
CA SER A 163 4.63 1.86 -32.49
C SER A 163 3.25 1.62 -31.86
N GLU A 164 2.18 2.13 -32.48
CA GLU A 164 0.80 1.90 -32.02
C GLU A 164 0.45 0.41 -31.93
N MET A 165 0.97 -0.40 -32.87
CA MET A 165 0.78 -1.85 -32.88
C MET A 165 1.47 -2.52 -31.70
N GLU A 166 2.71 -2.12 -31.39
CA GLU A 166 3.44 -2.62 -30.21
C GLU A 166 2.74 -2.18 -28.93
N ALA A 167 2.34 -0.91 -28.82
CA ALA A 167 1.62 -0.39 -27.66
C ALA A 167 0.35 -1.21 -27.38
N ALA A 168 -0.46 -1.51 -28.41
CA ALA A 168 -1.64 -2.34 -28.27
C ALA A 168 -1.34 -3.75 -27.74
N GLN A 169 -0.26 -4.37 -28.23
CA GLN A 169 0.18 -5.69 -27.75
C GLN A 169 0.66 -5.65 -26.29
N LEU A 170 1.45 -4.63 -25.93
CA LEU A 170 1.95 -4.47 -24.57
C LEU A 170 0.81 -4.20 -23.60
N ILE A 171 -0.13 -3.32 -23.94
CA ILE A 171 -1.37 -3.08 -23.17
C ILE A 171 -2.10 -4.40 -22.93
N TYR A 172 -2.31 -5.20 -23.97
CA TYR A 172 -2.98 -6.49 -23.85
C TYR A 172 -2.28 -7.41 -22.84
N THR A 173 -0.95 -7.51 -22.89
CA THR A 173 -0.19 -8.35 -21.94
C THR A 173 -0.25 -7.84 -20.50
N ILE A 174 -0.23 -6.53 -20.30
CA ILE A 174 -0.29 -5.91 -18.98
C ILE A 174 -1.68 -6.07 -18.37
N GLN A 175 -2.72 -5.85 -19.17
CA GLN A 175 -4.10 -5.93 -18.74
C GLN A 175 -4.57 -7.38 -18.51
N ALA A 176 -3.88 -8.36 -19.11
CA ALA A 176 -4.05 -9.77 -18.76
C ALA A 176 -3.53 -10.12 -17.36
N LEU A 177 -2.58 -9.35 -16.81
CA LEU A 177 -2.08 -9.53 -15.44
C LEU A 177 -2.94 -8.80 -14.39
N ASN A 178 -3.58 -7.71 -14.79
CA ASN A 178 -4.49 -6.94 -13.96
C ASN A 178 -5.62 -6.36 -14.82
N THR A 179 -6.78 -7.01 -14.76
CA THR A 179 -7.97 -6.65 -15.54
C THR A 179 -8.68 -5.40 -15.04
N ASP A 180 -8.43 -5.06 -13.77
CA ASP A 180 -9.20 -4.05 -13.04
C ASP A 180 -8.46 -2.71 -12.97
N ALA A 181 -7.16 -2.71 -13.23
CA ALA A 181 -6.36 -1.52 -13.36
C ALA A 181 -6.76 -0.70 -14.58
N VAL A 182 -6.81 0.62 -14.40
CA VAL A 182 -6.97 1.55 -15.50
C VAL A 182 -5.60 1.86 -16.09
N CYS A 183 -5.41 1.50 -17.36
CA CYS A 183 -4.18 1.78 -18.12
C CYS A 183 -4.29 3.11 -18.87
N LEU A 184 -3.23 3.91 -18.81
CA LEU A 184 -3.10 5.16 -19.58
C LEU A 184 -1.73 5.21 -20.26
N LEU A 185 -1.71 5.40 -21.58
CA LEU A 185 -0.48 5.72 -22.30
C LEU A 185 -0.02 7.13 -21.96
N THR A 186 1.26 7.26 -21.63
CA THR A 186 1.86 8.54 -21.27
C THR A 186 3.23 8.71 -21.91
N GLU A 187 3.58 9.96 -22.18
CA GLU A 187 4.93 10.39 -22.52
C GLU A 187 5.43 11.25 -21.36
N TYR A 188 6.69 11.07 -20.93
CA TYR A 188 7.26 11.78 -19.78
C TYR A 188 6.41 11.72 -18.49
N ALA A 189 5.68 10.64 -18.29
CA ALA A 189 4.71 10.46 -17.20
C ALA A 189 3.71 11.64 -17.07
N ALA A 190 3.36 12.26 -18.20
CA ALA A 190 2.40 13.35 -18.23
C ALA A 190 0.98 12.81 -18.04
N VAL A 191 0.39 13.13 -16.89
CA VAL A 191 -1.00 12.82 -16.58
C VAL A 191 -1.61 13.95 -15.77
N SER A 192 -2.87 14.28 -16.02
CA SER A 192 -3.58 15.27 -15.21
C SER A 192 -4.05 14.64 -13.90
N LEU A 193 -3.92 15.37 -12.80
CA LEU A 193 -4.43 14.97 -11.49
C LEU A 193 -5.94 14.71 -11.55
N ALA A 194 -6.66 15.53 -12.31
CA ALA A 194 -8.09 15.34 -12.57
C ALA A 194 -8.37 13.99 -13.25
N SER A 195 -7.52 13.53 -14.18
CA SER A 195 -7.65 12.21 -14.81
C SER A 195 -7.47 11.10 -13.78
N LEU A 196 -6.44 11.17 -12.93
CA LEU A 196 -6.22 10.19 -11.85
C LEU A 196 -7.43 10.14 -10.90
N GLN A 197 -7.93 11.29 -10.47
CA GLN A 197 -9.12 11.40 -9.61
C GLN A 197 -10.42 10.94 -10.30
N GLN A 198 -10.58 11.21 -11.59
CA GLN A 198 -11.75 10.75 -12.36
C GLN A 198 -11.73 9.24 -12.57
N MET A 199 -10.55 8.66 -12.79
CA MET A 199 -10.38 7.22 -12.93
C MET A 199 -10.75 6.51 -11.62
N GLN A 200 -10.41 7.08 -10.47
CA GLN A 200 -10.90 6.63 -9.16
C GLN A 200 -12.43 6.68 -9.06
N ARG A 201 -13.04 7.80 -9.46
CA ARG A 201 -14.50 8.00 -9.40
C ARG A 201 -15.26 7.06 -10.33
N LYS A 202 -14.73 6.77 -11.52
CA LYS A 202 -15.35 5.82 -12.47
C LYS A 202 -15.34 4.38 -11.93
N ARG A 203 -14.28 3.96 -11.23
CA ARG A 203 -14.28 2.70 -10.46
C ARG A 203 -15.34 2.72 -9.36
N HIS A 204 -15.47 3.82 -8.60
CA HIS A 204 -16.52 3.96 -7.56
C HIS A 204 -17.95 3.94 -8.12
N ASN A 205 -18.22 4.57 -9.28
CA ASN A 205 -19.58 4.71 -9.82
C ASN A 205 -20.06 3.51 -10.66
N GLY A 206 -19.16 2.62 -11.09
CA GLY A 206 -19.52 1.35 -11.76
C GLY A 206 -20.10 0.30 -10.81
N HIS A 207 -19.93 0.49 -9.50
CA HIS A 207 -20.49 -0.33 -8.43
C HIS A 207 -21.56 0.46 -7.68
N GLN A 208 -22.82 0.07 -7.82
CA GLN A 208 -23.92 0.63 -7.02
C GLN A 208 -23.61 0.46 -5.53
N LYS A 209 -23.60 1.59 -4.79
CA LYS A 209 -23.79 1.72 -3.33
C LYS A 209 -23.54 0.42 -2.55
N LEU A 210 -22.27 0.11 -2.30
CA LEU A 210 -21.82 -0.77 -1.23
C LEU A 210 -20.54 -0.15 -0.66
N ASP A 211 -20.30 -0.39 0.62
CA ASP A 211 -19.38 0.33 1.49
C ASP A 211 -17.96 0.53 0.92
N VAL A 212 -17.26 1.52 1.48
CA VAL A 212 -15.94 2.09 1.15
C VAL A 212 -14.76 1.06 1.17
N HIS A 213 -15.03 -0.23 1.03
CA HIS A 213 -14.10 -1.34 1.14
C HIS A 213 -13.85 -2.13 -0.16
N ASP A 214 -14.45 -1.77 -1.30
CA ASP A 214 -14.33 -2.49 -2.57
C ASP A 214 -13.18 -2.00 -3.49
N HIS A 215 -12.24 -1.20 -2.99
CA HIS A 215 -11.23 -0.51 -3.82
C HIS A 215 -9.81 -1.05 -3.79
N LEU A 216 -9.68 -2.30 -3.40
CA LEU A 216 -8.48 -3.09 -3.54
C LEU A 216 -8.98 -4.49 -3.89
N HIS A 217 -8.27 -5.24 -4.75
CA HIS A 217 -8.42 -6.68 -4.67
C HIS A 217 -8.18 -7.12 -3.21
N LEU A 218 -7.32 -6.41 -2.48
CA LEU A 218 -6.97 -6.51 -1.06
C LEU A 218 -7.89 -5.71 -0.09
N THR A 219 -8.93 -6.30 0.46
CA THR A 219 -9.66 -5.75 1.60
C THR A 219 -8.81 -5.78 2.88
N ALA A 220 -8.88 -4.73 3.70
CA ALA A 220 -8.35 -4.74 5.06
C ALA A 220 -9.48 -4.73 6.09
N ILE A 221 -9.42 -5.66 7.04
CA ILE A 221 -10.37 -5.77 8.15
C ILE A 221 -9.62 -5.51 9.45
N VAL A 222 -10.14 -4.60 10.25
CA VAL A 222 -9.64 -4.36 11.61
C VAL A 222 -10.61 -4.97 12.60
N HIS A 223 -10.11 -5.86 13.47
CA HIS A 223 -10.81 -6.34 14.65
C HIS A 223 -10.12 -5.82 15.90
N THR A 224 -10.90 -5.40 16.90
CA THR A 224 -10.39 -5.01 18.22
C THR A 224 -10.86 -6.06 19.21
N PHE A 225 -9.92 -6.69 19.90
CA PHE A 225 -10.20 -7.66 20.94
C PHE A 225 -10.64 -6.93 22.23
N GLU A 226 -11.66 -7.49 22.88
CA GLU A 226 -12.13 -7.09 24.20
C GLU A 226 -11.46 -7.93 25.31
N GLY A 227 -10.88 -9.09 24.96
CA GLY A 227 -10.26 -10.00 25.90
C GLY A 227 -9.06 -10.79 25.35
N ALA A 228 -8.57 -11.73 26.16
CA ALA A 228 -7.53 -12.64 25.75
C ALA A 228 -8.10 -13.82 24.95
N VAL A 229 -7.29 -14.40 24.08
CA VAL A 229 -7.61 -15.61 23.31
C VAL A 229 -6.67 -16.76 23.68
N ALA A 230 -7.13 -18.01 23.56
CA ALA A 230 -6.24 -19.15 23.71
C ALA A 230 -5.35 -19.27 22.45
N GLN A 231 -4.02 -19.31 22.63
CA GLN A 231 -3.09 -19.34 21.50
C GLN A 231 -3.32 -20.56 20.60
N THR A 232 -3.60 -21.73 21.19
CA THR A 232 -3.88 -22.97 20.44
C THR A 232 -5.08 -22.83 19.51
N ASP A 233 -6.16 -22.22 19.99
CA ASP A 233 -7.38 -22.01 19.21
C ASP A 233 -7.16 -20.98 18.10
N PHE A 234 -6.35 -19.95 18.37
CA PHE A 234 -5.96 -18.95 17.37
C PHE A 234 -5.11 -19.58 16.27
N GLU A 235 -4.14 -20.44 16.60
CA GLU A 235 -3.32 -21.16 15.63
C GLU A 235 -4.13 -22.13 14.76
N GLU A 236 -5.14 -22.81 15.34
CA GLU A 236 -6.07 -23.63 14.57
C GLU A 236 -6.90 -22.80 13.60
N TRP A 237 -7.39 -21.65 14.04
CA TRP A 237 -8.09 -20.70 13.17
C TRP A 237 -7.21 -20.20 12.02
N LEU A 238 -5.94 -19.85 12.29
CA LEU A 238 -4.98 -19.42 11.26
C LEU A 238 -4.80 -20.46 10.16
N ARG A 239 -4.73 -21.75 10.51
CA ARG A 239 -4.58 -22.85 9.53
C ARG A 239 -5.81 -23.05 8.65
N ALA A 240 -6.99 -22.62 9.13
CA ALA A 240 -8.26 -22.73 8.43
C ALA A 240 -8.61 -21.49 7.61
N LEU A 241 -7.73 -20.48 7.58
CA LEU A 241 -7.97 -19.26 6.82
C LEU A 241 -8.00 -19.52 5.31
N PRO A 242 -8.86 -18.80 4.57
CA PRO A 242 -8.83 -18.88 3.12
C PRO A 242 -7.51 -18.33 2.59
N GLU A 243 -7.04 -18.87 1.46
CA GLU A 243 -5.82 -18.42 0.76
C GLU A 243 -5.87 -16.94 0.38
N THR A 244 -7.07 -16.37 0.34
CA THR A 244 -7.25 -14.95 0.08
C THR A 244 -6.77 -14.07 1.22
N VAL A 245 -6.61 -14.57 2.45
CA VAL A 245 -5.95 -13.82 3.54
C VAL A 245 -4.45 -13.92 3.38
N TYR A 246 -3.83 -12.85 2.90
CA TYR A 246 -2.40 -12.84 2.61
C TYR A 246 -1.58 -12.44 3.82
N ARG A 247 -2.09 -11.48 4.59
CA ARG A 247 -1.31 -10.87 5.67
C ARG A 247 -2.16 -10.50 6.87
N MET A 248 -1.58 -10.61 8.05
CA MET A 248 -2.17 -10.05 9.27
C MET A 248 -1.08 -9.47 10.16
N LYS A 249 -1.38 -8.37 10.86
CA LYS A 249 -0.52 -7.79 11.88
C LYS A 249 -1.38 -7.26 13.01
N GLY A 250 -0.98 -7.49 14.25
CA GLY A 250 -1.76 -7.02 15.38
C GLY A 250 -1.16 -7.33 16.72
N TYR A 251 -1.73 -6.72 17.76
CA TYR A 251 -1.42 -7.06 19.15
C TYR A 251 -2.52 -7.95 19.72
N ILE A 252 -2.13 -9.14 20.16
CA ILE A 252 -3.06 -10.13 20.67
C ILE A 252 -2.66 -10.49 22.10
N SER A 253 -3.61 -10.44 23.02
CA SER A 253 -3.40 -10.97 24.36
C SER A 253 -3.72 -12.45 24.34
N PHE A 254 -2.74 -13.28 24.71
CA PHE A 254 -2.96 -14.72 24.88
C PHE A 254 -3.16 -15.07 26.35
N THR A 255 -4.02 -16.03 26.64
CA THR A 255 -4.40 -16.44 28.01
C THR A 255 -3.21 -16.87 28.89
N HIS A 256 -2.12 -17.32 28.30
CA HIS A 256 -0.91 -17.77 29.00
C HIS A 256 0.09 -16.63 29.28
N SER A 257 -0.12 -15.42 28.73
CA SER A 257 0.82 -14.30 28.81
C SER A 257 0.23 -13.08 29.50
N GLN A 258 1.06 -12.42 30.31
CA GLN A 258 0.72 -11.18 31.00
C GLN A 258 0.66 -9.97 30.05
N TYR A 259 1.44 -10.00 28.97
CA TYR A 259 1.53 -8.91 27.99
C TYR A 259 1.07 -9.37 26.60
N PRO A 260 0.58 -8.43 25.77
CA PRO A 260 0.23 -8.74 24.38
C PRO A 260 1.45 -9.22 23.58
N HIS A 261 1.18 -10.00 22.55
CA HIS A 261 2.18 -10.35 21.54
C HIS A 261 1.92 -9.54 20.29
N LEU A 262 2.97 -9.00 19.69
CA LEU A 262 2.95 -8.61 18.30
C LEU A 262 2.87 -9.88 17.45
N PHE A 263 1.73 -10.07 16.83
CA PHE A 263 1.45 -11.12 15.87
C PHE A 263 1.70 -10.58 14.46
N GLN A 264 2.39 -11.36 13.64
CA GLN A 264 2.54 -11.13 12.22
C GLN A 264 2.27 -12.42 11.47
N TYR A 265 1.56 -12.33 10.35
CA TYR A 265 1.32 -13.44 9.44
C TYR A 265 1.50 -12.93 8.03
N SER A 266 2.31 -13.63 7.24
CA SER A 266 2.50 -13.32 5.83
C SER A 266 2.58 -14.64 5.07
N TYR A 267 1.72 -14.82 4.06
CA TYR A 267 1.77 -15.97 3.13
C TYR A 267 1.84 -17.35 3.83
N GLY A 268 1.00 -17.57 4.85
CA GLY A 268 0.95 -18.86 5.56
C GLY A 268 1.91 -18.99 6.75
N MET A 269 2.77 -18.00 7.00
CA MET A 269 3.80 -18.06 8.04
C MET A 269 3.47 -17.13 9.21
N PRO A 270 3.06 -17.66 10.38
CA PRO A 270 2.85 -16.86 11.58
C PRO A 270 4.16 -16.62 12.34
N MET A 271 4.32 -15.42 12.91
CA MET A 271 5.37 -15.03 13.84
C MET A 271 4.75 -14.34 15.06
N TYR A 272 5.36 -14.56 16.22
CA TYR A 272 4.93 -13.97 17.49
C TYR A 272 6.13 -13.34 18.18
N MET A 273 5.97 -12.11 18.67
CA MET A 273 6.97 -11.41 19.46
C MET A 273 6.33 -10.87 20.72
N ASN A 274 6.97 -11.07 21.87
CA ASN A 274 6.44 -10.58 23.14
C ASN A 274 6.64 -9.08 23.25
N GLU A 275 5.57 -8.35 23.57
CA GLU A 275 5.70 -6.97 24.00
C GLU A 275 5.85 -6.89 25.51
N MET A 276 6.61 -5.89 25.98
CA MET A 276 6.80 -5.65 27.43
C MET A 276 5.89 -4.53 27.95
N MET A 277 4.91 -4.09 27.16
CA MET A 277 4.02 -2.98 27.47
C MET A 277 2.59 -3.25 26.98
N LYS A 278 1.62 -2.51 27.55
CA LYS A 278 0.21 -2.62 27.13
C LYS A 278 0.02 -1.91 25.79
N MET A 279 -0.34 -2.70 24.78
CA MET A 279 -0.66 -2.23 23.43
C MET A 279 -2.17 -2.33 23.18
N PRO A 280 -2.73 -1.49 22.29
CA PRO A 280 -4.11 -1.64 21.85
C PRO A 280 -4.31 -3.02 21.21
N LEU A 281 -5.24 -3.82 21.72
CA LEU A 281 -5.47 -5.18 21.23
C LEU A 281 -6.27 -5.15 19.93
N ASN A 282 -5.59 -4.98 18.82
CA ASN A 282 -6.20 -4.96 17.50
C ASN A 282 -5.42 -5.85 16.54
N ILE A 283 -6.13 -6.44 15.59
CA ILE A 283 -5.52 -7.15 14.46
C ILE A 283 -6.08 -6.57 13.18
N VAL A 284 -5.17 -6.29 12.26
CA VAL A 284 -5.45 -5.94 10.88
C VAL A 284 -5.22 -7.18 10.05
N MET A 285 -6.20 -7.54 9.24
CA MET A 285 -6.14 -8.65 8.28
C MET A 285 -6.28 -8.08 6.89
N ILE A 286 -5.38 -8.46 5.99
CA ILE A 286 -5.30 -7.97 4.62
C ILE A 286 -5.34 -9.16 3.68
N GLY A 287 -6.17 -9.06 2.65
CA GLY A 287 -6.37 -10.15 1.72
C GLY A 287 -7.50 -9.86 0.77
N GLU A 288 -7.80 -10.78 -0.15
CA GLU A 288 -8.77 -10.53 -1.20
C GLU A 288 -10.17 -11.06 -0.93
N LYS A 289 -11.19 -10.30 -1.33
CA LYS A 289 -12.60 -10.70 -1.17
C LYS A 289 -12.90 -11.22 0.25
N LEU A 290 -12.37 -10.52 1.26
CA LEU A 290 -12.47 -10.99 2.63
C LEU A 290 -13.90 -10.91 3.14
N ASP A 291 -14.40 -12.01 3.68
CA ASP A 291 -15.68 -12.03 4.40
C ASP A 291 -15.48 -11.44 5.81
N LYS A 292 -15.77 -10.15 5.94
CA LYS A 292 -15.61 -9.40 7.18
C LYS A 292 -16.47 -9.93 8.32
N GLU A 293 -17.72 -10.29 8.05
CA GLU A 293 -18.63 -10.78 9.09
C GLU A 293 -18.17 -12.15 9.60
N MET A 294 -17.75 -13.04 8.68
CA MET A 294 -17.20 -14.33 9.04
C MET A 294 -15.93 -14.20 9.88
N LEU A 295 -14.93 -13.43 9.41
CA LEU A 295 -13.64 -13.31 10.10
C LEU A 295 -13.77 -12.67 11.48
N ILE A 296 -14.55 -11.59 11.61
CA ILE A 296 -14.80 -10.94 12.92
C ILE A 296 -15.63 -11.87 13.82
N GLY A 297 -16.62 -12.57 13.28
CA GLY A 297 -17.42 -13.53 14.04
C GLY A 297 -16.59 -14.67 14.61
N GLN A 298 -15.65 -15.20 13.83
CA GLN A 298 -14.71 -16.23 14.28
C GLN A 298 -13.78 -15.72 15.38
N LEU A 299 -13.20 -14.53 15.24
CA LEU A 299 -12.34 -13.93 16.27
C LEU A 299 -13.10 -13.70 17.58
N LYS A 300 -14.34 -13.19 17.52
CA LYS A 300 -15.20 -13.05 18.71
C LYS A 300 -15.53 -14.38 19.37
N ALA A 301 -15.70 -15.45 18.59
CA ALA A 301 -15.94 -16.78 19.13
C ALA A 301 -14.71 -17.32 19.88
N LEU A 302 -13.48 -17.01 19.41
CA LEU A 302 -12.24 -17.34 20.12
C LEU A 302 -12.17 -16.63 21.48
N GLU A 303 -12.52 -15.35 21.54
CA GLU A 303 -12.57 -14.57 22.79
C GLU A 303 -13.61 -15.15 23.77
N ALA A 304 -14.82 -15.41 23.28
CA ALA A 304 -15.89 -15.99 24.10
C ALA A 304 -15.56 -17.39 24.62
N LYS A 305 -14.78 -18.18 23.86
CA LYS A 305 -14.32 -19.51 24.28
C LYS A 305 -13.26 -19.42 25.38
N ALA A 306 -12.34 -18.45 25.27
CA ALA A 306 -11.29 -18.23 26.27
C ALA A 306 -11.81 -17.61 27.58
N ALA A 307 -12.96 -16.93 27.54
CA ALA A 307 -13.62 -16.34 28.70
C ALA A 307 -14.45 -17.33 29.54
N ARG A 308 -14.60 -18.59 29.09
CA ARG A 308 -15.31 -19.68 29.79
C ARG A 308 -14.35 -20.55 30.59
#